data_AF-A0A1V5Q652-F1
#
_entry.id   AF-A0A1V5Q652-F1
#
_cell.length_a   1.000
_cell.length_b   1.000
_cell.length_c   1.000
_cell.angle_alpha   90.00
_cell.angle_beta   90.00
_cell.angle_gamma   90.00
#
_symmetry.space_group_name_H-M   'P 1'
#
loop_
_entity.id
_entity.type
_entity.pdbx_description
1 polymer ?
#
loop_
_entity_poly.entity_id
_entity_poly.type
_entity_poly.pdbx_seq_one_letter_code
_entity_poly.pdbx_strand_id
1 'polypeptide(L)'
;MSVEIQRHIAEVMRRTKHEKEALPIKVIVNPVVMDRLRKEDEAELIELEQKYRGRLTFVSDAGMHMEEFTIVHAGTGEELYSAVEK
;
A
#
# COMPACT_ATOMS: atom_id res chain seq x y z
N MET A 1 -10.41 -0.81 -7.27
CA MET A 1 -9.10 -1.40 -6.95
C MET A 1 -7.94 -0.41 -6.88
N SER A 2 -7.30 0.03 -7.99
CA SER A 2 -6.04 0.82 -7.88
C SER A 2 -6.19 2.14 -7.10
N VAL A 3 -7.20 2.94 -7.43
CA VAL A 3 -7.54 4.20 -6.73
C VAL A 3 -7.86 3.99 -5.25
N GLU A 4 -8.47 2.85 -4.90
CA GLU A 4 -8.83 2.53 -3.51
C GLU A 4 -7.59 2.17 -2.69
N ILE A 5 -6.66 1.42 -3.29
CA ILE A 5 -5.37 1.10 -2.68
C ILE A 5 -4.60 2.40 -2.41
N GLN A 6 -4.49 3.30 -3.41
CA GLN A 6 -3.83 4.59 -3.25
C GLN A 6 -4.47 5.43 -2.13
N ARG A 7 -5.81 5.49 -2.09
CA ARG A 7 -6.56 6.23 -1.07
C ARG A 7 -6.25 5.70 0.32
N HIS A 8 -6.29 4.38 0.52
CA HIS A 8 -6.02 3.78 1.81
C HIS A 8 -4.54 3.88 2.22
N ILE A 9 -3.60 3.76 1.27
CA ILE A 9 -2.18 4.08 1.52
C ILE A 9 -2.04 5.51 2.04
N ALA A 10 -2.68 6.49 1.38
CA ALA A 10 -2.61 7.88 1.78
C ALA A 10 -3.24 8.12 3.17
N GLU A 11 -4.33 7.43 3.50
CA GLU A 11 -4.96 7.48 4.82
C GLU A 11 -4.05 6.92 5.92
N VAL A 12 -3.44 5.75 5.70
CA VAL A 12 -2.51 5.13 6.64
C VAL A 12 -1.28 6.03 6.83
N MET A 13 -0.65 6.49 5.75
CA MET A 13 0.50 7.41 5.80
C MET A 13 0.17 8.74 6.50
N ARG A 14 -1.05 9.28 6.35
CA ARG A 14 -1.50 10.49 7.04
C ARG A 14 -1.64 10.29 8.54
N ARG A 15 -2.20 9.15 8.99
CA ARG A 15 -2.34 8.84 10.41
C ARG A 15 -0.97 8.80 11.09
N THR A 16 0.01 8.22 10.42
CA THR A 16 1.36 8.05 10.99
C THR A 16 2.26 9.26 10.82
N LYS A 17 1.89 10.27 10.01
CA LYS A 17 2.61 11.55 9.94
C LYS A 17 2.70 12.26 11.32
N HIS A 18 1.82 11.92 12.26
CA HIS A 18 1.89 12.41 13.63
C HIS A 18 3.00 11.75 14.47
N GLU A 19 3.46 10.57 14.09
CA GLU A 19 4.66 9.96 14.64
C GLU A 19 5.89 10.60 13.97
N LYS A 20 6.94 10.86 14.76
CA LYS A 20 8.12 11.62 14.32
C LYS A 20 8.95 10.92 13.23
N GLU A 21 8.60 9.68 12.88
CA GLU A 21 9.35 8.83 11.97
C GLU A 21 8.50 8.41 10.77
N ALA A 22 9.17 8.29 9.62
CA ALA A 22 8.56 7.81 8.41
C ALA A 22 8.21 6.32 8.55
N LEU A 23 6.94 5.97 8.36
CA LEU A 23 6.49 4.59 8.46
C LEU A 23 6.83 3.82 7.18
N PRO A 24 7.60 2.72 7.27
CA PRO A 24 7.78 1.84 6.14
C PRO A 24 6.54 0.95 6.00
N ILE A 25 5.86 1.04 4.86
CA ILE A 25 4.62 0.32 4.57
C ILE A 25 4.88 -0.75 3.52
N LYS A 26 4.28 -1.93 3.71
CA LYS A 26 4.24 -3.02 2.75
C LYS A 26 2.80 -3.28 2.33
N VAL A 27 2.52 -3.25 1.03
CA VAL A 27 1.21 -3.49 0.43
C VAL A 27 1.26 -4.82 -0.31
N ILE A 28 0.37 -5.73 0.07
CA ILE A 28 0.25 -7.07 -0.51
C ILE A 28 -1.00 -7.08 -1.39
N VAL A 29 -0.83 -7.45 -2.65
CA VAL A 29 -1.89 -7.40 -3.69
C VAL A 29 -1.79 -8.60 -4.62
N ASN A 30 -2.83 -8.86 -5.40
CA ASN A 30 -2.74 -9.82 -6.49
C ASN A 30 -1.73 -9.37 -7.59
N PRO A 31 -1.00 -10.30 -8.26
CA PRO A 31 -0.06 -9.99 -9.35
C PRO A 31 -0.63 -9.12 -10.47
N VAL A 32 -1.91 -9.29 -10.83
CA VAL A 32 -2.58 -8.50 -11.86
C VAL A 32 -2.72 -7.04 -11.42
N VAL A 33 -3.07 -6.82 -10.16
CA VAL A 33 -3.17 -5.47 -9.57
C VAL A 33 -1.79 -4.84 -9.46
N MET A 34 -0.77 -5.62 -9.09
CA MET A 34 0.63 -5.16 -9.05
C MET A 34 1.13 -4.68 -10.42
N ASP A 35 0.80 -5.41 -11.50
CA ASP A 35 1.18 -5.01 -12.86
C ASP A 35 0.52 -3.69 -13.27
N ARG A 36 -0.76 -3.49 -12.92
CA ARG A 36 -1.47 -2.23 -13.14
C ARG A 36 -0.86 -1.08 -12.34
N LEU A 37 -0.62 -1.27 -11.04
CA LEU A 37 0.01 -0.27 -10.18
C LEU A 37 1.38 0.19 -10.72
N ARG A 38 2.15 -0.75 -11.29
CA ARG A 38 3.45 -0.44 -11.91
C ARG A 38 3.33 0.28 -13.25
N LYS A 39 2.32 -0.04 -14.06
CA LYS A 39 2.21 0.50 -15.43
C LYS A 39 1.41 1.79 -15.51
N GLU A 40 0.33 1.87 -14.74
CA GLU A 40 -0.68 2.93 -14.83
C GLU A 40 -0.46 3.99 -13.74
N ASP A 41 -0.11 3.55 -12.52
CA ASP A 41 -0.17 4.40 -11.32
C ASP A 41 1.19 4.67 -10.67
N GLU A 42 2.30 4.29 -11.31
CA GLU A 42 3.65 4.41 -10.75
C GLU A 42 3.99 5.85 -10.35
N ALA A 43 3.61 6.83 -11.18
CA ALA A 43 3.85 8.24 -10.92
C ALA A 43 3.17 8.71 -9.63
N GLU A 44 1.89 8.38 -9.42
CA GLU A 44 1.14 8.75 -8.22
C GLU A 44 1.71 8.06 -6.97
N LEU A 45 2.15 6.80 -7.09
CA LEU A 45 2.78 6.07 -5.99
C LEU A 45 4.11 6.69 -5.57
N ILE A 46 4.92 7.14 -6.53
CA ILE A 46 6.17 7.87 -6.24
C ILE A 46 5.88 9.20 -5.55
N GLU A 47 4.88 9.95 -6.02
CA GLU A 47 4.48 11.22 -5.38
C GLU A 47 4.00 11.00 -3.93
N LEU A 48 3.24 9.93 -3.68
CA LEU A 48 2.82 9.54 -2.34
C LEU A 48 4.03 9.22 -1.45
N GLU A 49 4.99 8.43 -1.94
CA GLU A 49 6.21 8.09 -1.20
C GLU A 49 6.99 9.36 -0.80
N GLN A 50 7.23 10.25 -1.75
CA GLN A 50 7.96 11.50 -1.53
C GLN A 50 7.22 12.43 -0.55
N LYS A 51 5.89 12.53 -0.68
CA LYS A 51 5.06 13.41 0.14
C LYS A 51 5.07 13.04 1.62
N TYR A 52 5.09 11.74 1.92
CA TYR A 52 5.07 11.25 3.30
C TYR A 52 6.46 10.86 3.82
N ARG A 53 7.50 10.95 2.97
CA ARG A 53 8.87 10.46 3.26
C ARG A 53 8.91 8.99 3.70
N GLY A 54 7.84 8.25 3.46
CA GLY A 54 7.69 6.83 3.79
C GLY A 54 8.46 5.96 2.80
N ARG A 55 8.51 4.65 3.08
CA ARG A 55 8.94 3.67 2.08
C ARG A 55 7.74 2.80 1.72
N LEU A 56 7.40 2.71 0.44
CA LEU A 56 6.32 1.88 -0.07
C LEU A 56 6.92 0.62 -0.70
N THR A 57 6.60 -0.53 -0.12
CA THR A 57 7.00 -1.83 -0.66
C THR A 57 5.76 -2.53 -1.16
N PHE A 58 5.75 -2.95 -2.42
CA PHE A 58 4.64 -3.72 -2.98
C PHE A 58 5.07 -5.18 -3.17
N VAL A 59 4.22 -6.11 -2.73
CA VAL A 59 4.43 -7.55 -2.84
C VAL A 59 3.22 -8.15 -3.52
N SER A 60 3.46 -8.97 -4.55
CA SER A 60 2.40 -9.71 -5.21
C SER A 60 2.20 -11.07 -4.55
N ASP A 61 0.96 -11.43 -4.23
CA ASP A 61 0.56 -12.75 -3.72
C ASP A 61 -0.45 -13.41 -4.66
N ALA A 62 -0.10 -14.57 -5.22
CA ALA A 62 -0.93 -15.27 -6.19
C ALA A 62 -2.17 -15.96 -5.58
N GLY A 63 -2.22 -16.10 -4.25
CA GLY A 63 -3.37 -16.61 -3.50
C GLY A 63 -4.40 -15.53 -3.18
N MET A 64 -4.09 -14.24 -3.31
CA MET A 64 -5.04 -13.15 -3.11
C MET A 64 -5.95 -12.96 -4.31
N HIS A 65 -7.22 -12.62 -4.06
CA HIS A 65 -8.12 -12.20 -5.12
C HIS A 65 -7.76 -10.79 -5.64
N MET A 66 -8.21 -10.48 -6.85
CA MET A 66 -7.93 -9.19 -7.51
C MET A 66 -8.59 -8.00 -6.80
N GLU A 67 -9.60 -8.30 -5.98
CA GLU A 67 -10.35 -7.33 -5.17
C GLU A 67 -9.82 -7.23 -3.73
N GLU A 68 -8.79 -8.02 -3.40
CA GLU A 68 -8.21 -8.05 -2.07
C GLU A 68 -6.86 -7.35 -2.04
N PHE A 69 -6.60 -6.66 -0.94
CA PHE A 69 -5.27 -6.14 -0.62
C PHE A 69 -5.10 -5.95 0.88
N THR A 70 -3.85 -6.01 1.33
CA THR A 70 -3.49 -5.82 2.73
C THR A 70 -2.36 -4.81 2.82
N ILE A 71 -2.47 -3.88 3.76
CA ILE A 71 -1.43 -2.91 4.11
C ILE A 71 -0.89 -3.31 5.47
N VAL A 72 0.41 -3.58 5.53
CA VAL A 72 1.10 -3.95 6.76
C VAL A 72 2.30 -3.07 7.00
N HIS A 73 2.69 -2.91 8.26
CA HIS A 73 3.92 -2.26 8.63
C HIS A 73 5.12 -3.13 8.20
N ALA A 74 6.05 -2.60 7.42
CA ALA A 74 7.14 -3.39 6.85
C ALA A 74 8.18 -3.83 7.89
N GLY A 75 8.38 -3.05 8.97
CA GLY A 75 9.27 -3.39 10.08
C GLY A 75 8.69 -4.38 11.11
N THR A 76 7.49 -4.13 11.64
CA THR A 76 6.86 -4.95 12.69
C THR A 76 5.99 -6.10 12.14
N GLY A 77 5.52 -6.00 10.90
CA GLY A 77 4.54 -6.93 10.32
C GLY A 77 3.11 -6.68 10.77
N GLU A 78 2.84 -5.60 11.52
CA GLU A 78 1.50 -5.26 11.99
C GLU A 78 0.56 -4.95 10.83
N GLU A 79 -0.65 -5.52 10.84
CA GLU A 79 -1.67 -5.22 9.85
C GLU A 79 -2.30 -3.84 10.12
N LEU A 80 -2.12 -2.92 9.18
CA LEU A 80 -2.65 -1.55 9.27
C LEU A 80 -4.02 -1.44 8.61
N TYR A 81 -4.26 -2.25 7.57
CA TYR A 81 -5.52 -2.31 6.84
C TYR A 81 -5.62 -3.62 6.05
N SER A 82 -6.82 -4.18 5.92
CA SER A 82 -7.09 -5.36 5.10
C SER A 82 -8.45 -5.22 4.43
N ALA A 83 -8.47 -5.24 3.09
CA ALA A 83 -9.68 -5.37 2.29
C ALA A 83 -9.78 -6.83 1.85
N VAL A 84 -10.42 -7.64 2.69
CA VAL A 84 -10.74 -9.05 2.41
C VAL A 84 -12.26 -9.11 2.38
N GLU A 85 -12.85 -9.43 1.23
CA GLU A 85 -14.27 -9.78 1.19
C GLU A 85 -14.45 -11.12 1.91
N LYS A 86 -15.28 -11.12 2.96
CA LYS A 86 -15.56 -12.29 3.81
C LYS A 86 -16.69 -13.14 3.25
#